data_AF-C4LL33-F1
#
_entry.id   AF-C4LL33-F1
#
_cell.length_a   1.000
_cell.length_b   1.000
_cell.length_c   1.000
_cell.angle_alpha   90.00
_cell.angle_beta   90.00
_cell.angle_gamma   90.00
#
_symmetry.space_group_name_H-M   'P 1'
#
loop_
_entity.id
_entity.type
_entity.pdbx_description
1 polymer ?
#
loop_
_entity_poly.entity_id
_entity_poly.type
_entity_poly.pdbx_seq_one_letter_code
_entity_poly.pdbx_strand_id
1 'polypeptide(L)'
;MSAANPPLSPQIFADELHTRVATAIGIPADTLETDADLTDLGLDSVRIIDIVEWARRQGWDAEFADLIEDPTLDAWVDAFEESDE
;
A
#
# COMPACT_ATOMS: atom_id res chain seq x y z
N MET A 1 14.90 22.31 -9.91
CA MET A 1 15.06 20.92 -9.47
C MET A 1 14.20 20.79 -8.24
N SER A 2 13.03 20.16 -8.36
CA SER A 2 12.15 19.95 -7.21
C SER A 2 12.89 18.97 -6.30
N ALA A 3 13.12 19.33 -5.04
CA ALA A 3 13.58 18.35 -4.07
C ALA A 3 12.54 17.23 -4.05
N ALA A 4 12.97 15.99 -4.30
CA ALA A 4 12.17 14.83 -3.95
C ALA A 4 11.80 14.99 -2.48
N ASN A 5 10.52 14.87 -2.16
CA ASN A 5 10.10 14.91 -0.78
C ASN A 5 10.73 13.68 -0.10
N PRO A 6 11.35 13.81 1.09
CA PRO A 6 11.88 12.64 1.77
C PRO A 6 10.75 11.62 1.99
N PRO A 7 11.08 10.33 2.03
CA PRO A 7 10.07 9.31 2.23
C PRO A 7 9.31 9.53 3.53
N LEU A 8 8.04 9.14 3.55
CA LEU A 8 7.30 9.05 4.80
C LEU A 8 8.03 8.09 5.75
N SER A 9 7.99 8.35 7.05
CA SER A 9 8.52 7.37 8.01
C SER A 9 7.72 6.07 7.92
N PRO A 10 8.32 4.90 8.22
CA PRO A 10 7.67 3.60 8.03
C PRO A 10 6.30 3.50 8.71
N GLN A 11 6.17 4.06 9.92
CA GLN A 11 4.91 4.05 10.66
C GLN A 11 3.81 4.92 10.00
N ILE A 12 4.17 6.11 9.51
CA ILE A 12 3.21 6.98 8.82
C ILE A 12 2.82 6.37 7.47
N PHE A 13 3.79 5.78 6.75
CA PHE A 13 3.53 5.07 5.51
C PHE A 13 2.54 3.91 5.71
N ALA A 14 2.74 3.06 6.72
CA ALA A 14 1.85 1.96 7.03
C ALA A 14 0.42 2.43 7.38
N ASP A 15 0.29 3.49 8.18
CA ASP A 15 -1.02 4.07 8.53
C ASP A 15 -1.75 4.63 7.29
N GLU A 16 -1.03 5.30 6.38
CA GLU A 16 -1.60 5.81 5.14
C GLU A 16 -1.93 4.69 4.15
N LEU A 17 -1.09 3.66 4.03
CA LEU A 17 -1.32 2.47 3.22
C LEU A 17 -2.62 1.79 3.67
N HIS A 18 -2.76 1.55 4.97
CA HIS A 18 -3.96 0.96 5.56
C HIS A 18 -5.21 1.76 5.20
N THR A 19 -5.18 3.08 5.43
CA THR A 19 -6.30 3.98 5.12
C THR A 19 -6.66 3.93 3.62
N ARG A 20 -5.65 3.88 2.75
CA ARG A 20 -5.82 3.87 1.30
C ARG A 20 -6.44 2.56 0.81
N VAL A 21 -5.97 1.42 1.34
CA VAL A 21 -6.53 0.09 1.03
C VAL A 21 -7.99 0.00 1.46
N ALA A 22 -8.30 0.39 2.70
CA ALA A 22 -9.68 0.39 3.21
C ALA A 22 -10.60 1.29 2.37
N THR A 23 -10.11 2.47 1.97
CA THR A 23 -10.83 3.39 1.07
C THR A 23 -11.08 2.76 -0.31
N ALA A 24 -10.08 2.05 -0.85
CA ALA A 24 -10.19 1.41 -2.16
C ALA A 24 -11.25 0.28 -2.15
N ILE A 25 -11.32 -0.47 -1.04
CA ILE A 25 -12.34 -1.50 -0.77
C ILE A 25 -13.72 -0.86 -0.51
N GLY A 26 -13.76 0.32 0.12
CA GLY A 26 -14.99 1.02 0.48
C GLY A 26 -15.48 0.70 1.89
N ILE A 27 -14.58 0.38 2.81
CA ILE A 27 -14.87 0.11 4.23
C ILE A 27 -14.11 1.10 5.15
N PRO A 28 -14.56 1.29 6.40
CA PRO A 28 -13.77 2.00 7.40
C PRO A 28 -12.44 1.30 7.70
N ALA A 29 -11.36 2.06 7.86
CA ALA A 29 -10.03 1.50 8.12
C ALA A 29 -9.95 0.71 9.44
N ASP A 30 -10.67 1.13 10.47
CA ASP A 30 -10.76 0.41 11.76
C ASP A 30 -11.50 -0.94 11.68
N THR A 31 -12.10 -1.26 10.53
CA THR A 31 -12.79 -2.54 10.28
C THR A 31 -12.02 -3.48 9.35
N LEU A 32 -10.91 -3.03 8.76
CA LEU A 32 -10.07 -3.86 7.92
C LEU A 32 -9.13 -4.67 8.81
N GLU A 33 -9.30 -5.99 8.80
CA GLU A 33 -8.36 -6.93 9.42
C GLU A 33 -7.09 -7.00 8.56
N THR A 34 -5.92 -6.93 9.18
CA THR A 34 -4.64 -6.80 8.47
C THR A 34 -4.20 -8.09 7.77
N ASP A 35 -4.71 -9.23 8.23
CA ASP A 35 -4.48 -10.58 7.70
C ASP A 35 -5.58 -11.06 6.73
N ALA A 36 -6.59 -10.22 6.46
CA ALA A 36 -7.63 -10.55 5.49
C ALA A 36 -7.11 -10.49 4.06
N ASP A 37 -7.57 -11.43 3.22
CA ASP A 37 -7.32 -11.39 1.78
C ASP A 37 -8.06 -10.19 1.16
N LEU A 38 -7.29 -9.21 0.71
CA LEU A 38 -7.80 -7.95 0.18
C LEU A 38 -8.55 -8.16 -1.14
N THR A 39 -8.25 -9.21 -1.91
CA THR A 39 -8.94 -9.51 -3.17
C THR A 39 -10.33 -10.09 -2.92
N ASP A 40 -10.48 -10.93 -1.88
CA ASP A 40 -11.79 -11.42 -1.41
C ASP A 40 -12.67 -10.26 -0.89
N LEU A 41 -12.05 -9.19 -0.37
CA LEU A 41 -12.74 -7.97 0.02
C LEU A 41 -13.06 -7.03 -1.16
N GLY A 42 -12.63 -7.37 -2.38
CA GLY A 42 -12.95 -6.61 -3.59
C GLY A 42 -11.91 -5.57 -4.01
N LEU A 43 -10.67 -5.69 -3.50
CA LEU A 43 -9.53 -4.98 -4.07
C LEU A 43 -9.17 -5.62 -5.42
N ASP A 44 -9.00 -4.79 -6.45
CA ASP A 44 -8.72 -5.24 -7.81
C ASP A 44 -7.38 -4.68 -8.32
N SER A 45 -6.88 -5.24 -9.41
CA SER A 45 -5.58 -4.87 -10.00
C SER A 45 -5.42 -3.37 -10.32
N VAL A 46 -6.50 -2.67 -10.68
CA VAL A 46 -6.42 -1.23 -11.00
C VAL A 46 -6.13 -0.46 -9.73
N ARG A 47 -6.81 -0.80 -8.63
CA ARG A 47 -6.57 -0.20 -7.32
C ARG A 47 -5.19 -0.53 -6.77
N ILE A 48 -4.68 -1.75 -6.99
CA ILE A 48 -3.31 -2.12 -6.59
C ILE A 48 -2.29 -1.23 -7.32
N ILE A 49 -2.45 -1.04 -8.64
CA ILE A 49 -1.58 -0.16 -9.43
C ILE A 49 -1.62 1.29 -8.89
N ASP A 50 -2.82 1.82 -8.61
CA ASP A 50 -3.00 3.16 -8.03
C ASP A 50 -2.33 3.32 -6.64
N ILE A 51 -2.25 2.24 -5.87
CA ILE A 51 -1.58 2.20 -4.56
C ILE A 51 -0.06 2.22 -4.76
N VAL A 52 0.49 1.39 -5.65
CA VAL A 52 1.93 1.37 -5.97
C VAL A 52 2.38 2.73 -6.50
N GLU A 53 1.63 3.34 -7.42
CA GLU A 53 1.96 4.68 -7.94
C GLU A 53 1.89 5.78 -6.87
N TRP A 54 1.04 5.60 -5.86
CA TRP A 54 1.03 6.50 -4.71
C TRP A 54 2.23 6.30 -3.79
N ALA A 55 2.56 5.04 -3.48
CA ALA A 55 3.69 4.68 -2.63
C ALA A 55 4.99 5.25 -3.19
N ARG A 56 5.21 5.14 -4.52
CA ARG A 56 6.40 5.70 -5.19
C ARG A 56 6.55 7.20 -4.96
N ARG A 57 5.43 7.94 -5.02
CA ARG A 57 5.41 9.38 -4.71
C ARG A 57 5.64 9.69 -3.24
N GLN A 58 5.51 8.72 -2.35
CA GLN A 58 5.87 8.80 -0.93
C GLN A 58 7.28 8.26 -0.63
N GLY A 59 8.05 7.87 -1.66
CA GLY A 59 9.39 7.30 -1.52
C GLY A 59 9.41 5.82 -1.12
N TRP A 60 8.37 5.06 -1.48
CA TRP A 60 8.26 3.62 -1.21
C TRP A 60 7.92 2.86 -2.50
N ASP A 61 8.46 1.67 -2.73
CA ASP A 61 8.12 0.83 -3.89
C ASP A 61 7.98 -0.64 -3.50
N ALA A 62 7.18 -1.37 -4.28
CA ALA A 62 7.02 -2.81 -4.19
C ALA A 62 6.74 -3.38 -5.58
N GLU A 63 7.15 -4.63 -5.83
CA GLU A 63 6.78 -5.27 -7.09
C GLU A 63 5.29 -5.65 -7.05
N PHE A 64 4.57 -5.34 -8.13
CA PHE A 64 3.17 -5.74 -8.25
C PHE A 64 2.96 -7.25 -8.08
N ALA A 65 3.95 -8.06 -8.48
CA ALA A 65 3.92 -9.51 -8.32
C ALA A 65 3.89 -9.96 -6.86
N ASP A 66 4.63 -9.28 -5.98
CA ASP A 66 4.67 -9.59 -4.55
C ASP A 66 3.31 -9.26 -3.90
N LEU A 67 2.71 -8.13 -4.28
CA LEU A 67 1.43 -7.68 -3.74
C LEU A 67 0.24 -8.59 -4.13
N ILE A 68 0.31 -9.24 -5.29
CA ILE A 68 -0.72 -10.21 -5.71
C ILE A 68 -0.45 -11.62 -5.19
N GLU A 69 0.79 -11.95 -4.82
CA GLU A 69 1.15 -13.25 -4.26
C GLU A 69 0.63 -13.40 -2.83
N ASP A 70 0.77 -12.34 -2.02
CA ASP A 70 0.22 -12.26 -0.66
C ASP A 70 -0.60 -10.96 -0.52
N PRO A 71 -1.89 -10.98 -0.88
CA PRO A 71 -2.73 -9.80 -0.90
C PRO A 71 -3.28 -9.49 0.50
N THR A 72 -2.43 -9.46 1.53
CA THR A 72 -2.79 -9.05 2.89
C THR A 72 -2.10 -7.74 3.24
N LEU A 73 -2.71 -6.94 4.13
CA LEU A 73 -2.11 -5.66 4.51
C LEU A 73 -0.79 -5.89 5.29
N ASP A 74 -0.73 -6.92 6.13
CA ASP A 74 0.49 -7.26 6.86
C ASP A 74 1.64 -7.61 5.90
N ALA A 75 1.40 -8.45 4.89
CA ALA A 75 2.41 -8.78 3.88
C ALA A 75 2.82 -7.56 3.05
N TRP A 76 1.87 -6.70 2.71
CA TRP A 76 2.14 -5.48 1.94
C TRP A 76 3.05 -4.51 2.70
N VAL A 77 2.84 -4.32 4.01
CA VAL A 77 3.70 -3.46 4.83
C VAL A 77 5.15 -3.94 4.81
N ASP A 78 5.37 -5.25 4.79
CA ASP A 78 6.72 -5.84 4.71
C ASP A 78 7.30 -5.80 3.28
N ALA A 79 6.46 -5.85 2.25
CA ALA A 79 6.88 -5.85 0.84
C ALA A 79 7.29 -4.46 0.32
N PHE A 80 6.76 -3.37 0.89
CA PHE A 80 7.14 -2.03 0.50
C PHE A 80 8.49 -1.63 1.10
N GLU A 81 9.46 -1.32 0.24
CA GLU A 81 10.79 -0.87 0.60
C GLU A 81 10.99 0.61 0.24
N GLU A 82 11.97 1.28 0.87
CA GLU A 82 12.32 2.66 0.51
C GLU A 82 12.78 2.72 -0.95
N SER A 83 12.19 3.61 -1.74
CA SER A 83 12.52 3.76 -3.16
C SER A 83 13.88 4.43 -3.33
N ASP A 84 14.70 3.88 -4.24
CA ASP A 84 16.04 4.39 -4.61
C ASP A 84 16.00 5.64 -5.54
N GLU A 85 14.82 6.19 -5.86
CA GLU A 85 14.62 7.29 -6.83
C GLU A 85 15.15 8.68 -6.41
#